data_AF-A0A819W2R9-F1
#
_entry.id   AF-A0A819W2R9-F1
#
_cell.length_a   1.000
_cell.length_b   1.000
_cell.length_c   1.000
_cell.angle_alpha   90.00
_cell.angle_beta   90.00
_cell.angle_gamma   90.00
#
_symmetry.space_group_name_H-M   'P 1'
#
loop_
_entity.id
_entity.type
_entity.pdbx_description
1 polymer ?
#
loop_
_entity_poly.entity_id
_entity_poly.type
_entity_poly.pdbx_seq_one_letter_code
_entity_poly.pdbx_strand_id
1 'polypeptide(L)'
;MLQTVNQTNQLTQIVPLKNVNIHSTIRSFAADVTITQVFRNDETMPIEAVYCFPIEEQAAICAFIARIDNREIVAELKEKKEAQKYYTEALEQGHGAYLMEQDEKSQDNFIINVGALPPSKECTITIS
;
A
#
# COMPACT_ATOMS: atom_id res chain seq x y z
N MET A 1 -8.02 -0.59 -1.40
CA MET A 1 -8.50 -0.76 -2.78
C MET A 1 -7.33 -0.62 -3.75
N LEU A 2 -7.37 -1.30 -4.89
CA LEU A 2 -6.36 -1.17 -5.96
C LEU A 2 -6.95 -0.39 -7.12
N GLN A 3 -6.24 0.62 -7.60
CA GLN A 3 -6.71 1.56 -8.63
C GLN A 3 -5.67 1.75 -9.73
N THR A 4 -6.12 2.04 -10.94
CA THR A 4 -5.24 2.38 -12.06
C THR A 4 -4.83 3.85 -12.02
N VAL A 5 -3.59 4.11 -12.45
CA VAL A 5 -3.07 5.47 -12.61
C VAL A 5 -2.92 5.80 -14.10
N ASN A 6 -3.32 7.00 -14.51
CA ASN A 6 -3.15 7.49 -15.88
C ASN A 6 -1.84 8.27 -16.07
N GLN A 7 -1.56 8.73 -17.29
CA GLN A 7 -0.35 9.50 -17.63
C GLN A 7 -0.22 10.85 -16.89
N THR A 8 -1.29 11.34 -16.26
CA THR A 8 -1.30 12.56 -15.44
C THR A 8 -1.26 12.27 -13.94
N ASN A 9 -0.93 11.03 -13.54
CA ASN A 9 -0.86 10.56 -12.16
C ASN A 9 -2.20 10.60 -11.39
N GLN A 10 -3.33 10.62 -12.11
CA GLN A 10 -4.67 10.58 -11.52
C GLN A 10 -5.20 9.15 -11.43
N LEU A 11 -5.83 8.83 -10.28
CA LEU A 11 -6.51 7.55 -10.05
C LEU A 11 -7.79 7.50 -10.90
N THR A 12 -7.94 6.48 -11.74
CA THR A 12 -8.99 6.46 -12.77
C THR A 12 -10.00 5.32 -12.60
N GLN A 13 -9.54 4.07 -12.47
CA GLN A 13 -10.42 2.89 -12.46
C GLN A 13 -10.08 1.94 -11.31
N ILE A 14 -11.09 1.31 -10.72
CA ILE A 14 -10.91 0.30 -9.68
C ILE A 14 -10.56 -1.03 -10.34
N VAL A 15 -9.47 -1.67 -9.87
CA VAL A 15 -9.12 -3.03 -10.29
C VAL A 15 -10.03 -4.01 -9.54
N PRO A 16 -10.72 -4.94 -10.23
CA PRO A 16 -11.63 -5.88 -9.59
C PRO A 16 -10.99 -6.72 -8.49
N LEU A 17 -11.61 -6.67 -7.30
CA LEU A 17 -11.27 -7.52 -6.17
C LEU A 17 -11.95 -8.88 -6.32
N LYS A 18 -11.15 -9.94 -6.40
CA LYS A 18 -11.62 -11.32 -6.62
C LYS A 18 -11.76 -12.10 -5.33
N ASN A 19 -10.93 -11.83 -4.33
CA ASN A 19 -10.98 -12.50 -3.04
C ASN A 19 -10.47 -11.58 -1.92
N VAL A 20 -11.05 -11.74 -0.73
CA VAL A 20 -10.58 -11.15 0.52
C VAL A 20 -10.61 -12.23 1.59
N ASN A 21 -9.46 -12.45 2.21
CA ASN A 21 -9.32 -13.25 3.41
C ASN A 21 -8.88 -12.34 4.56
N ILE A 22 -9.58 -12.39 5.68
CA ILE A 22 -9.25 -11.64 6.89
C ILE A 22 -9.02 -12.66 7.98
N HIS A 23 -7.80 -12.63 8.54
CA HIS A 23 -7.46 -13.36 9.75
C HIS A 23 -7.24 -12.35 10.87
N SER A 24 -7.79 -12.60 12.05
CA SER A 24 -7.54 -11.75 13.21
C SER A 24 -7.42 -12.57 14.47
N THR A 25 -6.48 -12.14 15.33
CA THR A 25 -6.30 -12.67 16.67
C THR A 25 -6.50 -11.53 17.67
N ILE A 26 -7.44 -11.69 18.59
CA ILE A 26 -7.71 -10.71 19.64
C ILE A 26 -6.98 -11.14 20.91
N ARG A 27 -6.19 -10.23 21.49
CA ARG A 27 -5.46 -10.43 22.74
C ARG A 27 -5.80 -9.31 23.70
N SER A 28 -6.58 -9.61 24.73
CA SER A 28 -7.05 -8.66 25.73
C SER A 28 -7.77 -7.45 25.10
N PHE A 29 -7.05 -6.34 24.89
CA PHE A 29 -7.56 -5.08 24.35
C PHE A 29 -6.94 -4.70 22.99
N ALA A 30 -6.15 -5.58 22.38
CA ALA A 30 -5.53 -5.39 21.06
C ALA A 30 -5.99 -6.48 20.09
N ALA A 31 -5.97 -6.17 18.79
CA ALA A 31 -6.23 -7.12 17.72
C ALA A 31 -5.08 -7.09 16.71
N ASP A 32 -4.48 -8.25 16.48
CA ASP A 32 -3.60 -8.48 15.34
C ASP A 32 -4.51 -8.82 14.15
N VAL A 33 -4.41 -8.09 13.05
CA VAL A 33 -5.24 -8.30 11.85
C VAL A 33 -4.33 -8.54 10.67
N THR A 34 -4.64 -9.53 9.85
CA THR A 34 -3.96 -9.78 8.58
C THR A 34 -5.01 -9.89 7.49
N ILE A 35 -4.92 -9.02 6.49
CA ILE A 35 -5.83 -8.96 5.36
C ILE A 35 -5.05 -9.40 4.13
N THR A 36 -5.58 -10.40 3.42
CA THR A 36 -5.07 -10.83 2.12
C THR A 36 -6.13 -10.56 1.05
N GLN A 37 -5.80 -9.72 0.07
CA GLN A 37 -6.68 -9.29 -1.01
C GLN A 37 -6.10 -9.74 -2.35
N VAL A 38 -6.93 -10.35 -3.20
CA VAL A 38 -6.55 -10.77 -4.54
C VAL A 38 -7.28 -9.88 -5.54
N PHE A 39 -6.53 -9.11 -6.31
CA PHE A 39 -7.03 -8.28 -7.41
C PHE A 39 -6.64 -8.90 -8.73
N ARG A 40 -7.46 -8.71 -9.77
CA ARG A 40 -7.14 -9.19 -11.12
C ARG A 40 -7.30 -8.08 -12.15
N ASN A 41 -6.31 -7.93 -13.02
CA ASN A 41 -6.46 -7.11 -14.21
C ASN A 41 -7.28 -7.90 -15.26
N ASP A 42 -8.55 -7.54 -15.42
CA ASP A 42 -9.43 -8.13 -16.43
C ASP A 42 -9.30 -7.44 -17.81
N GLU A 43 -8.48 -6.39 -17.92
CA GLU A 43 -8.22 -5.69 -19.18
C GLU A 43 -7.30 -6.49 -20.09
N THR A 44 -7.31 -6.16 -21.38
CA THR A 44 -6.45 -6.78 -22.40
C THR A 44 -5.06 -6.17 -22.47
N MET A 45 -4.81 -5.10 -21.70
CA MET A 45 -3.54 -4.36 -21.66
C MET A 45 -2.98 -4.27 -20.23
N PRO A 46 -1.65 -4.14 -20.05
CA PRO A 46 -1.09 -3.89 -18.73
C PRO A 46 -1.59 -2.56 -18.16
N ILE A 47 -1.82 -2.52 -16.85
CA ILE A 47 -2.27 -1.33 -16.12
C ILE A 47 -1.25 -0.95 -15.04
N GLU A 48 -0.99 0.33 -14.85
CA GLU A 48 -0.20 0.81 -13.71
C GLU A 48 -1.12 0.91 -12.50
N ALA A 49 -0.79 0.22 -11.40
CA ALA A 49 -1.68 0.05 -10.26
C ALA A 49 -1.12 0.66 -8.97
N VAL A 50 -1.95 1.45 -8.29
CA VAL A 50 -1.69 2.02 -6.96
C VAL A 50 -2.68 1.44 -5.96
N TYR A 51 -2.14 0.99 -4.82
CA TYR A 51 -2.91 0.50 -3.70
C TYR A 51 -3.10 1.61 -2.67
N CYS A 52 -4.35 1.79 -2.25
CA CYS A 52 -4.74 2.75 -1.22
C CYS A 52 -5.49 2.00 -0.10
N PHE A 53 -5.04 2.11 1.14
CA PHE A 53 -5.68 1.47 2.29
C PHE A 53 -5.87 2.49 3.43
N PRO A 54 -7.10 2.69 3.92
CA PRO A 54 -7.32 3.59 5.05
C PRO A 54 -6.77 2.96 6.33
N ILE A 55 -5.93 3.71 7.05
CA ILE A 55 -5.44 3.37 8.38
C ILE A 55 -6.25 4.20 9.39
N GLU A 56 -6.88 3.54 10.35
CA GLU A 56 -7.49 4.23 11.48
C GLU A 56 -6.42 4.80 12.43
N GLU A 57 -6.73 5.89 13.13
CA GLU A 57 -5.80 6.58 14.03
C GLU A 57 -5.19 5.67 15.12
N GLN A 58 -5.91 4.61 15.51
CA GLN A 58 -5.50 3.64 16.53
C GLN A 58 -4.85 2.37 15.96
N ALA A 59 -4.66 2.29 14.64
CA ALA A 59 -4.05 1.16 13.96
C ALA A 59 -2.65 1.51 13.45
N ALA A 60 -1.80 0.50 13.36
CA ALA A 60 -0.49 0.60 12.70
C ALA A 60 -0.36 -0.56 11.71
N ILE A 61 0.19 -0.28 10.53
CA ILE A 61 0.57 -1.33 9.60
C ILE A 61 1.98 -1.78 9.96
N CYS A 62 2.14 -3.05 10.27
CA CYS A 62 3.39 -3.69 10.63
C CYS A 62 4.09 -4.30 9.41
N ALA A 63 3.33 -4.81 8.44
CA ALA A 63 3.87 -5.39 7.23
C ALA A 63 2.95 -5.17 6.02
N PHE A 64 3.57 -4.97 4.87
CA PHE A 64 2.88 -4.96 3.59
C PHE A 64 3.69 -5.72 2.53
N ILE A 65 3.00 -6.60 1.82
CA ILE A 65 3.56 -7.37 0.72
C ILE A 65 2.59 -7.37 -0.46
N ALA A 66 3.04 -6.98 -1.64
CA ALA A 66 2.32 -7.16 -2.90
C ALA A 66 3.06 -8.16 -3.79
N ARG A 67 2.33 -9.14 -4.33
CA ARG A 67 2.85 -10.19 -5.21
C ARG A 67 2.14 -10.19 -6.55
N ILE A 68 2.92 -10.12 -7.62
CA ILE A 68 2.46 -10.24 -9.01
C ILE A 68 3.38 -11.25 -9.71
N ASP A 69 2.84 -12.41 -10.11
CA ASP A 69 3.62 -13.52 -10.65
C ASP A 69 4.84 -13.86 -9.76
N ASN A 70 6.08 -13.64 -10.26
CA ASN A 70 7.34 -13.89 -9.55
C ASN A 70 7.93 -12.63 -8.88
N ARG A 71 7.24 -11.49 -8.97
CA ARG A 71 7.66 -10.22 -8.38
C ARG A 71 6.99 -10.06 -7.01
N GLU A 72 7.80 -9.80 -6.00
CA GLU A 72 7.35 -9.44 -4.66
C GLU A 72 7.83 -8.01 -4.34
N ILE A 73 6.92 -7.20 -3.82
CA ILE A 73 7.19 -5.85 -3.32
C ILE A 73 6.92 -5.90 -1.83
N VAL A 74 7.97 -5.75 -1.03
CA VAL A 74 7.89 -5.70 0.43
C VAL A 74 8.11 -4.25 0.85
N ALA A 75 7.17 -3.68 1.59
CA ALA A 75 7.37 -2.35 2.17
C ALA A 75 7.99 -2.48 3.57
N GLU A 76 9.09 -1.78 3.81
CA GLU A 76 9.62 -1.58 5.15
C GLU A 76 8.85 -0.44 5.79
N LEU A 77 7.97 -0.77 6.73
CA LEU A 77 7.10 0.18 7.40
C LEU A 77 7.74 0.59 8.72
N LYS A 78 8.19 1.85 8.77
CA LYS A 78 8.64 2.47 10.01
C LYS A 78 7.46 3.21 10.63
N GLU A 79 7.33 3.11 11.95
CA GLU A 79 6.26 3.81 12.67
C GLU A 79 6.25 5.30 12.31
N LYS A 80 5.07 5.89 12.11
CA LYS A 80 4.90 7.31 11.73
C LYS A 80 5.71 8.26 12.62
N LYS A 81 5.83 7.96 13.92
CA LYS A 81 6.65 8.74 14.88
C LYS A 81 8.15 8.58 14.67
N GLU A 82 8.62 7.36 14.40
CA GLU A 82 10.03 7.11 14.10
C GLU A 82 10.43 7.64 12.72
N ALA A 83 9.56 7.51 11.71
CA ALA A 83 9.77 8.05 10.38
C ALA A 83 9.83 9.59 10.38
N GLN A 84 8.97 10.27 11.14
CA GLN A 84 9.04 11.73 11.32
C GLN A 84 10.34 12.15 12.01
N LYS A 85 10.77 11.42 13.04
CA LYS A 85 12.03 11.70 13.74
C LYS A 85 13.23 11.51 12.79
N TYR A 86 13.27 10.41 12.06
CA TYR A 86 14.32 10.13 11.07
C TYR A 86 14.33 11.17 9.94
N TYR A 87 13.16 11.67 9.54
CA TYR A 87 13.01 12.76 8.57
C TYR A 87 13.57 14.08 9.09
N THR A 88 13.21 14.49 10.31
CA THR A 88 13.79 15.68 10.94
C THR A 88 15.30 15.56 11.07
N GLU A 89 15.80 14.40 11.49
CA GLU A 89 17.24 14.13 11.61
C GLU A 89 17.96 14.11 10.25
N ALA A 90 17.34 13.57 9.19
CA ALA A 90 17.92 13.52 7.84
C ALA A 90 17.94 14.89 7.15
N LEU A 91 16.90 15.71 7.37
CA LEU A 91 16.84 17.11 6.93
C LEU A 91 17.93 17.95 7.62
N GLU A 92 18.11 17.78 8.93
CA GLU A 92 19.18 18.43 9.69
C GLU A 92 20.58 18.02 9.21
N GLN A 93 20.72 16.80 8.68
CA GLN A 93 21.97 16.25 8.14
C GLN A 93 22.17 16.50 6.63
N GLY A 94 21.32 17.29 5.99
CA GLY A 94 21.49 17.72 4.59
C GLY A 94 21.42 16.60 3.54
N HIS A 95 20.92 15.41 3.90
CA HIS A 95 20.73 14.32 2.96
C HIS A 95 19.33 14.46 2.34
N GLY A 96 19.28 14.81 1.06
CA GLY A 96 18.04 14.94 0.29
C GLY A 96 17.27 13.63 0.25
N ALA A 97 16.38 13.43 1.22
CA ALA A 97 15.46 12.30 1.28
C ALA A 97 14.42 12.46 0.17
N TYR A 98 14.44 11.53 -0.79
CA TYR A 98 13.55 11.50 -1.93
C TYR A 98 12.09 11.35 -1.43
N LEU A 99 11.31 12.40 -1.70
CA LEU A 99 9.95 12.65 -1.26
C LEU A 99 8.98 11.59 -1.82
N MET A 100 8.20 10.93 -0.96
CA MET A 100 6.87 10.43 -1.34
C MET A 100 5.90 11.49 -0.81
N GLU A 101 5.31 12.27 -1.72
CA GLU A 101 4.49 13.44 -1.43
C GLU A 101 3.36 13.11 -0.43
N GLN A 102 3.52 13.63 0.77
CA GLN A 102 2.50 13.69 1.79
C GLN A 102 1.49 14.76 1.38
N ASP A 103 0.50 14.39 0.58
CA ASP A 103 -0.66 15.25 0.32
C ASP A 103 -1.39 15.46 1.67
N GLU A 104 -1.51 16.71 2.12
CA GLU A 104 -2.06 17.11 3.42
C GLU A 104 -3.50 16.63 3.65
N LYS A 105 -4.17 16.12 2.60
CA LYS A 105 -5.49 15.49 2.64
C LYS A 105 -5.49 13.97 2.89
N SER A 106 -4.30 13.36 3.04
CA SER A 106 -4.09 11.90 3.04
C SER A 106 -3.56 11.36 4.36
N GLN A 107 -3.78 12.05 5.48
CA GLN A 107 -3.19 11.65 6.77
C GLN A 107 -3.59 10.25 7.27
N ASP A 108 -4.70 9.72 6.72
CA ASP A 108 -5.32 8.45 7.13
C ASP A 108 -5.21 7.35 6.06
N ASN A 109 -4.46 7.57 4.97
CA ASN A 109 -4.36 6.59 3.88
C ASN A 109 -2.92 6.11 3.69
N PHE A 110 -2.75 4.79 3.70
CA PHE A 110 -1.57 4.11 3.21
C PHE A 110 -1.62 3.98 1.69
N ILE A 111 -0.65 4.55 0.98
CA ILE A 111 -0.61 4.54 -0.49
C ILE A 111 0.71 3.92 -0.95
N ILE A 112 0.62 2.91 -1.82
CA ILE A 112 1.79 2.26 -2.43
C ILE A 112 1.56 2.09 -3.93
N ASN A 113 2.58 2.44 -4.73
CA ASN A 113 2.63 2.04 -6.13
C ASN A 113 3.08 0.58 -6.24
N VAL A 114 2.19 -0.26 -6.76
CA VAL A 114 2.44 -1.70 -7.01
C VAL A 114 3.09 -1.91 -8.39
N GLY A 115 3.00 -0.92 -9.26
CA GLY A 115 3.58 -0.91 -10.59
C GLY A 115 2.66 -1.55 -11.63
N ALA A 116 3.26 -1.95 -12.75
CA ALA A 116 2.55 -2.59 -13.84
C ALA A 116 1.97 -3.96 -13.45
N LEU A 117 0.64 -4.08 -13.50
CA LEU A 117 -0.12 -5.33 -13.40
C LEU A 117 -0.45 -5.83 -14.82
N PRO A 118 0.14 -6.95 -15.29
CA PRO A 118 -0.08 -7.44 -16.65
C PRO A 118 -1.52 -7.91 -16.89
N PRO A 119 -1.97 -8.00 -18.16
CA PRO A 119 -3.33 -8.42 -18.49
C PRO A 119 -3.60 -9.85 -18.03
N SER A 120 -4.82 -10.09 -17.52
CA SER A 120 -5.25 -11.37 -16.96
C SER A 120 -4.42 -11.91 -15.79
N LYS A 121 -3.57 -11.08 -15.17
CA LYS A 121 -2.77 -11.44 -13.99
C LYS A 121 -3.39 -10.96 -12.70
N GLU A 122 -3.01 -11.64 -11.63
CA GLU A 122 -3.46 -11.34 -10.27
C GLU A 122 -2.36 -10.65 -9.48
N CYS A 123 -2.79 -9.69 -8.66
CA CYS A 123 -2.00 -9.06 -7.62
C CYS A 123 -2.55 -9.51 -6.27
N THR A 124 -1.74 -10.25 -5.51
CA THR A 124 -2.07 -10.61 -4.13
C THR A 124 -1.40 -9.62 -3.18
N ILE A 125 -2.20 -8.93 -2.38
CA ILE A 125 -1.74 -7.97 -1.39
C ILE A 125 -2.02 -8.54 0.00
N THR A 126 -0.98 -8.65 0.82
CA THR A 126 -1.07 -9.00 2.23
C THR A 126 -0.64 -7.80 3.05
N ILE A 127 -1.51 -7.38 3.96
CA ILE A 127 -1.28 -6.26 4.88
C ILE A 127 -1.63 -6.71 6.30
N SER A 128 -0.79 -6.37 7.27
CA SER A 128 -0.99 -6.67 8.69
C SER A 128 -0.48 -5.55 9.57
#